data_AF-A0A101VWR9-F1
#
_entry.id   AF-A0A101VWR9-F1
#
_cell.length_a   1.000
_cell.length_b   1.000
_cell.length_c   1.000
_cell.angle_alpha   90.00
_cell.angle_beta   90.00
_cell.angle_gamma   90.00
#
_symmetry.space_group_name_H-M   'P 1'
#
loop_
_entity.id
_entity.type
_entity.pdbx_description
1 polymer ?
#
loop_
_entity_poly.entity_id
_entity_poly.type
_entity_poly.pdbx_seq_one_letter_code
_entity_poly.pdbx_strand_id
1 'polypeptide(L)'
;MLTKKFFKDNPVKENTAQQLVYSILLYDGLEELAVEFSKTQIKRAEEEAEAIKNESSPEILLKLMRGKCDPLNYVLLHTKILEQEETLLPVIIEKLKKSGNDVFIEHSIKLIKKAKTNYCEKMIEIIDEIRSPYALSLVCILIGFLGSES
;
A
#
# COMPACT_ATOMS: atom_id res chain seq x y z
N MET A 1 1.01 -19.75 -25.48
CA MET A 1 0.65 -18.33 -25.67
C MET A 1 -0.87 -18.22 -25.60
N LEU A 2 -1.42 -17.36 -24.74
CA LEU A 2 -2.88 -17.23 -24.56
C LEU A 2 -3.51 -16.55 -25.80
N THR A 3 -4.62 -17.07 -26.31
CA THR A 3 -5.25 -16.60 -27.57
C THR A 3 -6.47 -15.70 -27.28
N LYS A 4 -6.91 -14.89 -28.26
CA LYS A 4 -8.15 -14.10 -28.13
C LYS A 4 -9.38 -14.96 -27.82
N LYS A 5 -9.44 -16.18 -28.40
CA LYS A 5 -10.51 -17.15 -28.13
C LYS A 5 -10.52 -17.57 -26.67
N PHE A 6 -9.35 -17.84 -26.09
CA PHE A 6 -9.23 -18.18 -24.66
C PHE A 6 -9.87 -17.12 -23.75
N PHE A 7 -9.59 -15.84 -23.97
CA PHE A 7 -10.16 -14.75 -23.17
C PHE A 7 -11.66 -14.52 -23.42
N LYS A 8 -12.16 -14.85 -24.61
CA LYS A 8 -13.60 -14.82 -24.92
C LYS A 8 -14.34 -15.94 -24.18
N ASP A 9 -13.75 -17.13 -24.15
CA ASP A 9 -14.32 -18.32 -23.51
C ASP A 9 -14.12 -18.29 -21.98
N ASN A 10 -13.17 -17.48 -21.48
CA ASN A 10 -12.83 -17.30 -20.08
C ASN A 10 -12.76 -15.80 -19.74
N PRO A 11 -13.91 -15.10 -19.66
CA PRO A 11 -13.92 -13.69 -19.32
C PRO A 11 -13.31 -13.50 -17.93
N VAL A 12 -12.32 -12.62 -17.85
CA VAL A 12 -11.72 -12.23 -16.56
C VAL A 12 -12.80 -11.48 -15.78
N LYS A 13 -13.22 -12.02 -14.63
CA LYS A 13 -14.10 -11.29 -13.71
C LYS A 13 -13.37 -10.04 -13.25
N GLU A 14 -14.06 -8.90 -13.30
CA GLU A 14 -13.53 -7.66 -12.73
C GLU A 14 -13.30 -7.85 -11.23
N ASN A 15 -12.08 -7.54 -10.79
CA ASN A 15 -11.76 -7.48 -9.37
C ASN A 15 -12.12 -6.09 -8.84
N THR A 16 -12.74 -6.05 -7.69
CA THR A 16 -12.90 -4.82 -6.90
C THR A 16 -11.55 -4.35 -6.38
N ALA A 17 -11.43 -3.05 -6.07
CA ALA A 17 -10.23 -2.50 -5.45
C ALA A 17 -9.89 -3.22 -4.13
N GLN A 18 -10.91 -3.60 -3.35
CA GLN A 18 -10.74 -4.34 -2.10
C GLN A 18 -10.14 -5.73 -2.31
N GLN A 19 -10.58 -6.46 -3.36
CA GLN A 19 -10.00 -7.76 -3.71
C GLN A 19 -8.53 -7.63 -4.13
N LEU A 20 -8.18 -6.55 -4.83
CA LEU A 20 -6.80 -6.27 -5.21
C LEU A 20 -5.95 -5.99 -3.96
N VAL A 21 -6.39 -5.08 -3.09
CA VAL A 21 -5.69 -4.76 -1.84
C VAL A 21 -5.52 -6.01 -0.97
N TYR A 22 -6.58 -6.81 -0.78
CA TYR A 22 -6.51 -8.06 -0.04
C TYR A 22 -5.47 -9.03 -0.64
N SER A 23 -5.45 -9.17 -1.96
CA SER A 23 -4.48 -10.05 -2.63
C SER A 23 -3.04 -9.58 -2.42
N ILE A 24 -2.80 -8.27 -2.44
CA ILE A 24 -1.48 -7.70 -2.15
C ILE A 24 -1.06 -7.95 -0.69
N LEU A 25 -2.01 -7.90 0.26
CA LEU A 25 -1.73 -8.20 1.67
C LEU A 25 -1.50 -9.69 1.93
N LEU A 26 -2.16 -10.55 1.16
CA LEU A 26 -2.08 -12.02 1.29
C LEU A 26 -0.80 -12.60 0.67
N TYR A 27 -0.39 -12.08 -0.49
CA TYR A 27 0.73 -12.61 -1.24
C TYR A 27 1.93 -11.65 -1.17
N ASP A 28 2.80 -11.87 -0.20
CA ASP A 28 4.06 -11.13 -0.06
C ASP A 28 4.86 -11.20 -1.37
N GLY A 29 5.36 -10.05 -1.85
CA GLY A 29 6.15 -9.96 -3.09
C GLY A 29 5.34 -9.79 -4.38
N LEU A 30 4.00 -9.91 -4.34
CA LEU A 30 3.16 -9.79 -5.55
C LEU A 30 3.25 -8.40 -6.19
N GLU A 31 3.29 -7.36 -5.36
CA GLU A 31 3.37 -5.97 -5.83
C GLU A 31 4.75 -5.67 -6.45
N GLU A 32 5.81 -6.16 -5.81
CA GLU A 32 7.19 -6.07 -6.29
C GLU A 32 7.33 -6.71 -7.67
N LEU A 33 6.83 -7.94 -7.83
CA LEU A 33 6.85 -8.66 -9.11
C LEU A 33 6.08 -7.92 -10.20
N ALA A 34 4.89 -7.39 -9.88
CA ALA A 34 4.07 -6.64 -10.83
C ALA A 34 4.76 -5.35 -11.28
N VAL A 35 5.42 -4.64 -10.36
CA VAL A 35 6.19 -3.43 -10.67
C VAL A 35 7.42 -3.76 -11.50
N GLU A 36 8.18 -4.79 -11.16
CA GLU A 36 9.35 -5.23 -11.94
C GLU A 36 8.98 -5.56 -13.38
N PHE A 37 7.92 -6.35 -13.58
CA PHE A 37 7.42 -6.67 -14.90
C PHE A 37 7.00 -5.40 -15.67
N SER A 38 6.26 -4.51 -15.02
CA SER A 38 5.77 -3.27 -15.65
C SER A 38 6.90 -2.35 -16.09
N LYS A 39 7.99 -2.26 -15.30
CA LYS A 39 9.18 -1.46 -15.64
C LYS A 39 9.92 -1.97 -16.88
N THR A 40 9.79 -3.25 -17.23
CA THR A 40 10.35 -3.76 -18.51
C THR A 40 9.61 -3.21 -19.73
N GLN A 41 8.36 -2.78 -19.56
CA GLN A 41 7.48 -2.33 -20.64
C GLN A 41 7.26 -0.81 -20.63
N ILE A 42 7.40 -0.16 -19.47
CA ILE A 42 7.03 1.25 -19.25
C ILE A 42 8.16 1.97 -18.50
N LYS A 43 8.71 3.04 -19.12
CA LYS A 43 9.84 3.82 -18.57
C LYS A 43 9.48 5.21 -18.01
N ARG A 44 8.19 5.56 -17.95
CA ARG A 44 7.75 6.94 -17.66
C ARG A 44 8.06 7.46 -16.25
N ALA A 45 8.46 6.57 -15.34
CA ALA A 45 8.59 6.88 -13.92
C ALA A 45 10.06 6.88 -13.44
N GLU A 46 11.03 6.84 -14.37
CA GLU A 46 12.47 6.76 -14.04
C GLU A 46 12.99 8.02 -13.32
N GLU A 47 12.60 9.21 -13.77
CA GLU A 47 13.02 10.48 -13.14
C GLU A 47 12.47 10.62 -11.71
N GLU A 48 11.18 10.31 -11.52
CA GLU A 48 10.57 10.30 -10.19
C GLU A 48 11.22 9.25 -9.28
N ALA A 49 11.57 8.08 -9.82
CA ALA A 49 12.26 7.05 -9.05
C ALA A 49 13.60 7.56 -8.50
N GLU A 50 14.37 8.29 -9.33
CA GLU A 50 15.64 8.85 -8.90
C GLU A 50 15.46 9.95 -7.84
N ALA A 51 14.43 10.79 -7.99
CA ALA A 51 14.07 11.77 -6.97
C ALA A 51 13.72 11.09 -5.63
N ILE A 52 12.93 10.02 -5.64
CA ILE A 52 12.53 9.29 -4.42
C ILE A 52 13.74 8.61 -3.75
N LYS A 53 14.66 8.01 -4.50
CA LYS A 53 15.86 7.37 -3.93
C LYS A 53 16.71 8.35 -3.12
N ASN A 54 16.85 9.57 -3.64
CA ASN A 54 17.65 10.63 -3.03
C ASN A 54 16.89 11.43 -1.97
N GLU A 55 15.58 11.16 -1.80
CA GLU A 55 14.77 11.83 -0.80
C GLU A 55 14.97 11.22 0.59
N SER A 56 15.13 12.08 1.58
CA SER A 56 15.28 11.71 2.99
C SER A 56 14.31 12.47 3.90
N SER A 57 13.67 13.53 3.41
CA SER A 57 12.72 14.35 4.14
C SER A 57 11.42 13.59 4.44
N PRO A 58 11.10 13.37 5.74
CA PRO A 58 9.84 12.77 6.16
C PRO A 58 8.61 13.49 5.58
N GLU A 59 8.66 14.83 5.50
CA GLU A 59 7.54 15.63 5.00
C GLU A 59 7.26 15.36 3.52
N ILE A 60 8.32 15.23 2.71
CA ILE A 60 8.18 15.00 1.27
C ILE A 60 7.67 13.59 1.03
N LEU A 61 8.22 12.58 1.72
CA LEU A 61 7.74 11.20 1.63
C LEU A 61 6.25 11.08 1.99
N LEU A 62 5.80 11.75 3.07
CA LEU A 62 4.39 11.80 3.45
C LEU A 62 3.49 12.51 2.42
N LYS A 63 4.02 13.54 1.73
CA LYS A 63 3.28 14.21 0.64
C LYS A 63 3.12 13.30 -0.57
N LEU A 64 4.13 12.50 -0.91
CA LEU A 64 4.09 11.56 -2.03
C LEU A 64 3.00 10.51 -1.86
N MET A 65 2.77 10.03 -0.63
CA MET A 65 1.68 9.10 -0.31
C MET A 65 0.27 9.63 -0.60
N ARG A 66 0.08 10.94 -0.80
CA ARG A 66 -1.26 11.51 -1.04
C ARG A 66 -1.65 11.56 -2.52
N GLY A 67 -0.98 10.77 -3.36
CA GLY A 67 -1.25 10.66 -4.80
C GLY A 67 -0.34 11.50 -5.69
N LYS A 68 0.85 11.89 -5.20
CA LYS A 68 1.87 12.61 -6.00
C LYS A 68 2.99 11.70 -6.52
N CYS A 69 2.83 10.38 -6.37
CA CYS A 69 3.79 9.38 -6.78
C CYS A 69 3.15 8.50 -7.87
N ASP A 70 3.91 8.17 -8.93
CA ASP A 70 3.47 7.19 -9.93
C ASP A 70 3.38 5.79 -9.27
N PRO A 71 2.32 5.00 -9.54
CA PRO A 71 2.19 3.65 -9.02
C PRO A 71 3.40 2.73 -9.26
N LEU A 72 4.16 2.92 -10.35
CA LEU A 72 5.39 2.17 -10.63
C LEU A 72 6.50 2.39 -9.60
N ASN A 73 6.38 3.45 -8.79
CA ASN A 73 7.33 3.81 -7.75
C ASN A 73 6.80 3.61 -6.33
N TYR A 74 5.60 3.04 -6.15
CA TYR A 74 5.03 2.80 -4.83
C TYR A 74 5.88 1.88 -3.97
N VAL A 75 6.39 0.79 -4.53
CA VAL A 75 7.32 -0.12 -3.83
C VAL A 75 8.55 0.63 -3.33
N LEU A 76 9.15 1.47 -4.19
CA LEU A 76 10.32 2.26 -3.82
C LEU A 76 9.99 3.28 -2.72
N LEU A 77 8.87 4.00 -2.85
CA LEU A 77 8.39 4.93 -1.83
C LEU A 77 8.17 4.23 -0.49
N HIS A 78 7.58 3.03 -0.49
CA HIS A 78 7.35 2.26 0.73
C HIS A 78 8.65 1.86 1.39
N THR A 79 9.62 1.36 0.63
CA THR A 79 10.96 1.04 1.13
C THR A 79 11.58 2.26 1.82
N LYS A 80 11.56 3.43 1.17
CA LYS A 80 12.10 4.67 1.75
C LYS A 80 11.40 5.11 3.04
N ILE A 81 10.09 4.89 3.16
CA ILE A 81 9.34 5.20 4.38
C ILE A 81 9.70 4.22 5.50
N LEU A 82 9.81 2.93 5.18
CA LEU A 82 10.13 1.88 6.16
C LEU A 82 11.58 1.97 6.68
N GLU A 83 12.51 2.57 5.94
CA GLU A 83 13.84 2.94 6.45
C GLU A 83 13.77 3.88 7.68
N GLN A 84 12.66 4.60 7.86
CA GLN A 84 12.43 5.54 8.96
C GLN A 84 11.16 5.19 9.75
N GLU A 85 10.82 3.89 9.85
CA GLU A 85 9.53 3.43 10.36
C GLU A 85 9.19 3.94 11.76
N GLU A 86 10.17 4.03 12.66
CA GLU A 86 9.99 4.53 14.05
C GLU A 86 9.48 5.97 14.09
N THR A 87 9.85 6.79 13.11
CA THR A 87 9.42 8.19 13.02
C THR A 87 8.15 8.34 12.20
N LEU A 88 8.07 7.65 11.06
CA LEU A 88 7.02 7.89 10.08
C LEU A 88 5.73 7.12 10.34
N LEU A 89 5.79 5.87 10.80
CA LEU A 89 4.58 5.06 11.00
C LEU A 89 3.64 5.65 12.07
N PRO A 90 4.11 6.15 13.22
CA PRO A 90 3.21 6.81 14.19
C PRO A 90 2.44 7.98 13.57
N VAL A 91 3.11 8.78 12.74
CA VAL A 91 2.49 9.92 12.03
C VAL A 91 1.49 9.45 10.99
N ILE A 92 1.79 8.37 10.27
CA ILE A 92 0.89 7.77 9.28
C ILE A 92 -0.37 7.23 9.96
N ILE A 93 -0.22 6.50 11.07
CA ILE A 93 -1.32 5.95 11.87
C ILE A 93 -2.23 7.08 12.37
N GLU A 94 -1.67 8.15 12.94
CA GLU A 94 -2.47 9.29 13.40
C GLU A 94 -3.24 9.97 12.26
N LYS A 95 -2.64 10.08 11.07
CA LYS A 95 -3.30 10.63 9.88
C LYS A 95 -4.37 9.69 9.32
N LEU A 96 -4.18 8.38 9.40
CA LEU A 96 -5.11 7.36 8.91
C LEU A 96 -6.50 7.52 9.54
N LYS A 97 -6.57 7.80 10.86
CA LYS A 97 -7.84 7.98 11.61
C LYS A 97 -8.82 8.94 10.93
N LYS A 98 -8.30 10.00 10.30
CA LYS A 98 -9.10 11.10 9.73
C LYS A 98 -8.95 11.22 8.21
N SER A 99 -8.25 10.31 7.56
CA SER A 99 -8.03 10.39 6.11
C SER A 99 -9.28 9.96 5.34
N GLY A 100 -9.65 10.75 4.33
CA GLY A 100 -10.59 10.38 3.27
C GLY A 100 -9.91 10.26 1.90
N ASN A 101 -8.58 10.20 1.86
CA ASN A 101 -7.82 10.02 0.61
C ASN A 101 -7.48 8.53 0.47
N ASP A 102 -8.11 7.87 -0.50
CA ASP A 102 -8.02 6.41 -0.68
C ASP A 102 -6.59 5.94 -0.96
N VAL A 103 -5.82 6.67 -1.77
CA VAL A 103 -4.41 6.35 -2.06
C VAL A 103 -3.57 6.36 -0.79
N PHE A 104 -3.74 7.38 0.06
CA PHE A 104 -3.05 7.47 1.34
C PHE A 104 -3.46 6.33 2.28
N ILE A 105 -4.76 5.99 2.32
CA ILE A 105 -5.28 4.89 3.13
C ILE A 105 -4.61 3.58 2.70
N GLU A 106 -4.65 3.24 1.40
CA GLU A 106 -4.06 2.00 0.88
C GLU A 106 -2.55 1.91 1.17
N HIS A 107 -1.80 3.00 0.98
CA HIS A 107 -0.39 3.03 1.35
C HIS A 107 -0.18 2.80 2.84
N SER A 108 -0.98 3.42 3.69
CA SER A 108 -0.88 3.26 5.14
C SER A 108 -1.04 1.80 5.54
N ILE A 109 -2.05 1.13 4.98
CA ILE A 109 -2.32 -0.29 5.25
C ILE A 109 -1.16 -1.18 4.81
N LYS A 110 -0.63 -0.98 3.60
CA LYS A 110 0.52 -1.73 3.08
C LYS A 110 1.78 -1.52 3.92
N LEU A 111 2.06 -0.28 4.31
CA LEU A 111 3.21 0.07 5.13
C LEU A 111 3.13 -0.56 6.51
N ILE A 112 1.96 -0.51 7.17
CA ILE A 112 1.77 -1.10 8.50
C ILE A 112 1.93 -2.63 8.42
N LYS A 113 1.43 -3.29 7.37
CA LYS A 113 1.63 -4.74 7.16
C LYS A 113 3.09 -5.12 6.93
N LYS A 114 3.87 -4.27 6.25
CA LYS A 114 5.29 -4.51 5.92
C LYS A 114 6.26 -4.04 7.01
N ALA A 115 5.77 -3.35 8.03
CA ALA A 115 6.58 -2.85 9.14
C ALA A 115 7.21 -3.99 9.94
N LYS A 116 8.39 -3.75 10.54
CA LYS A 116 9.01 -4.75 11.43
C LYS A 116 8.26 -4.85 12.76
N THR A 117 7.72 -3.72 13.22
CA THR A 117 6.92 -3.64 14.44
C THR A 117 5.50 -4.14 14.16
N ASN A 118 4.99 -5.02 15.02
CA ASN A 118 3.59 -5.44 14.94
C ASN A 118 2.69 -4.35 15.54
N TYR A 119 1.87 -3.71 14.71
CA TYR A 119 0.94 -2.65 15.10
C TYR A 119 -0.49 -3.15 15.39
N CYS A 120 -0.72 -4.46 15.55
CA CYS A 120 -2.06 -5.02 15.75
C CYS A 120 -2.83 -4.36 16.89
N GLU A 121 -2.25 -4.32 18.10
CA GLU A 121 -2.86 -3.68 19.27
C GLU A 121 -3.15 -2.20 18.99
N LYS A 122 -2.21 -1.50 18.35
CA LYS A 122 -2.41 -0.09 18.02
C LYS A 122 -3.58 0.13 17.05
N MET A 123 -3.76 -0.77 16.07
CA MET A 123 -4.88 -0.72 15.13
C MET A 123 -6.21 -0.95 15.84
N ILE A 124 -6.25 -1.85 16.83
CA ILE A 124 -7.43 -2.09 17.67
C ILE A 124 -7.74 -0.85 18.50
N GLU A 125 -6.75 -0.20 19.13
CA GLU A 125 -6.94 1.01 19.93
C GLU A 125 -7.59 2.16 19.14
N ILE A 126 -7.17 2.36 17.89
CA ILE A 126 -7.63 3.52 17.09
C ILE A 126 -8.88 3.22 16.26
N ILE A 127 -9.43 2.00 16.29
CA ILE A 127 -10.47 1.56 15.34
C ILE A 127 -11.72 2.45 15.39
N ASP A 128 -12.15 2.84 16.60
CA ASP A 128 -13.32 3.68 16.84
C ASP A 128 -13.07 5.16 16.46
N GLU A 129 -11.81 5.56 16.27
CA GLU A 129 -11.46 6.91 15.82
C GLU A 129 -11.47 7.04 14.29
N ILE A 130 -11.55 5.94 13.55
CA ILE A 130 -11.46 5.94 12.09
C ILE A 130 -12.77 6.45 11.47
N ARG A 131 -12.68 7.60 10.79
CA ARG A 131 -13.85 8.28 10.23
C ARG A 131 -14.32 7.75 8.88
N SER A 132 -13.40 7.29 8.04
CA SER A 132 -13.73 6.80 6.70
C SER A 132 -14.18 5.34 6.78
N PRO A 133 -15.39 4.99 6.29
CA PRO A 133 -15.82 3.59 6.23
C PRO A 133 -14.87 2.70 5.41
N TYR A 134 -14.26 3.27 4.36
CA TYR A 134 -13.27 2.57 3.56
C TYR A 134 -11.99 2.28 4.36
N ALA A 135 -11.46 3.30 5.05
CA ALA A 135 -10.30 3.10 5.93
C ALA A 135 -10.59 2.08 7.04
N LEU A 136 -11.77 2.17 7.66
CA LEU A 136 -12.20 1.22 8.70
C LEU A 136 -12.22 -0.21 8.15
N SER A 137 -12.82 -0.41 6.98
CA SER A 137 -12.87 -1.74 6.35
C SER A 137 -11.48 -2.34 6.10
N LEU A 138 -10.52 -1.54 5.64
CA LEU A 138 -9.16 -2.01 5.40
C LEU A 138 -8.37 -2.22 6.69
N VAL A 139 -8.58 -1.41 7.72
CA VAL A 139 -7.99 -1.64 9.04
C VAL A 139 -8.51 -2.94 9.65
N CYS A 140 -9.80 -3.26 9.53
CA CYS A 140 -10.33 -4.55 9.96
C CYS A 140 -9.66 -5.73 9.25
N ILE A 141 -9.47 -5.63 7.93
CA ILE A 141 -8.73 -6.65 7.15
C ILE A 141 -7.29 -6.76 7.65
N LEU A 142 -6.61 -5.63 7.83
CA LEU A 142 -5.23 -5.58 8.31
C LEU A 142 -5.08 -6.24 9.69
N ILE A 143 -5.99 -5.97 10.64
CA ILE A 143 -6.01 -6.61 11.96
C ILE A 143 -6.09 -8.13 11.82
N GLY A 144 -6.92 -8.64 10.89
CA GLY A 144 -7.00 -10.08 10.61
C GLY A 144 -5.69 -10.69 10.08
N PHE A 145 -4.83 -9.90 9.44
CA PHE A 145 -3.50 -10.34 9.00
C PHE A 145 -2.42 -10.19 10.08
N LEU A 146 -2.54 -9.21 10.97
CA LEU A 146 -1.54 -8.92 12.01
C LEU A 146 -1.78 -9.71 13.30
N GLY A 147 -3.04 -10.04 13.58
CA GLY A 147 -3.43 -10.85 14.72
C GLY A 147 -2.89 -12.27 14.60
N SER A 148 -2.40 -12.79 15.71
CA SER A 148 -2.15 -14.22 15.85
C SER A 148 -3.28 -14.80 16.69
N GLU A 149 -3.89 -15.91 16.24
CA GLU A 149 -4.69 -16.76 17.11
C GLU A 149 -3.71 -17.46 18.05
N SER A 150 -3.52 -16.88 19.24
CA SER A 150 -2.75 -17.49 20.33
C SER A 150 -3.70 -18.13 21.33
#